data_AF-A0A0D6LIB8-F1
#
_entry.id   AF-A0A0D6LIB8-F1
#
_cell.length_a   1.000
_cell.length_b   1.000
_cell.length_c   1.000
_cell.angle_alpha   90.00
_cell.angle_beta   90.00
_cell.angle_gamma   90.00
#
_symmetry.space_group_name_H-M   'P 1'
#
loop_
_entity.id
_entity.type
_entity.pdbx_description
1 polymer ?
#
loop_
_entity_poly.entity_id
_entity_poly.type
_entity_poly.pdbx_seq_one_letter_code
_entity_poly.pdbx_strand_id
1 'polypeptide(L)'
;MDLDEWLEVDDVDDEDEEESVAIGESALDRISCALNGKAILAPFLNLIDKMRHSDDWRERHVALMGFSVIGEGCQRSMEPHIQNYVREIIPFLNDKMLAAFDAAHTLLSGAFVHDLPKLIP
;
A
#
# COMPACT_ATOMS: atom_id res chain seq x y z
N MET A 1 -30.60 1.79 13.27
CA MET A 1 -29.29 2.04 13.88
C MET A 1 -29.27 3.51 14.24
N ASP A 2 -29.39 3.79 15.54
CA ASP A 2 -29.40 5.14 16.10
C ASP A 2 -27.96 5.65 16.30
N LEU A 3 -27.75 6.96 16.27
CA LEU A 3 -26.40 7.55 16.32
C LEU A 3 -25.65 7.24 17.63
N ASP A 4 -26.40 7.13 18.73
CA ASP A 4 -25.84 6.81 20.05
C ASP A 4 -25.39 5.34 20.13
N GLU A 5 -26.12 4.43 19.47
CA GLU A 5 -25.76 3.01 19.34
C GLU A 5 -24.46 2.82 18.52
N TRP A 6 -24.17 3.74 17.59
CA TRP A 6 -22.94 3.75 16.79
C TRP A 6 -21.72 4.29 17.56
N LEU A 7 -21.95 5.11 18.58
CA LEU A 7 -20.89 5.68 19.44
C LEU A 7 -20.57 4.79 20.65
N GLU A 8 -21.43 3.83 20.97
CA GLU A 8 -21.28 2.89 22.10
C GLU A 8 -20.57 1.57 21.74
N VAL A 9 -20.16 1.38 20.48
CA VAL A 9 -19.31 0.25 20.07
C VAL A 9 -17.90 0.50 20.57
N ASP A 10 -17.63 0.10 21.81
CA ASP A 10 -16.34 0.26 22.52
C ASP A 10 -15.46 -1.01 22.45
N ASP A 11 -15.92 -2.07 21.78
CA ASP A 11 -15.15 -3.28 21.47
C ASP A 11 -15.07 -3.43 19.95
N VAL A 12 -13.91 -3.11 19.39
CA VAL A 12 -13.52 -3.61 18.07
C VAL A 12 -13.12 -5.06 18.34
N ASP A 13 -14.02 -6.01 18.09
CA ASP A 13 -13.68 -7.44 18.22
C ASP A 13 -12.56 -7.75 17.21
N ASP A 14 -11.63 -8.66 17.52
CA ASP A 14 -10.51 -8.99 16.62
C ASP A 14 -10.98 -9.46 15.21
N GLU A 15 -12.24 -9.89 15.05
CA GLU A 15 -12.88 -10.20 13.75
C GLU A 15 -13.17 -8.93 12.92
N ASP A 16 -13.42 -7.78 13.55
CA ASP A 16 -13.67 -6.49 12.90
C ASP A 16 -12.38 -5.84 12.39
N GLU A 17 -11.20 -6.20 12.93
CA GLU A 17 -9.92 -5.66 12.47
C GLU A 17 -9.56 -6.11 11.06
N GLU A 18 -9.74 -7.39 10.72
CA GLU A 18 -9.51 -7.90 9.35
C GLU A 18 -10.51 -7.29 8.36
N GLU A 19 -11.78 -7.12 8.76
CA GLU A 19 -12.80 -6.48 7.93
C GLU A 19 -12.46 -4.98 7.70
N SER A 20 -12.02 -4.29 8.74
CA SER A 20 -11.62 -2.88 8.68
C SER A 20 -10.41 -2.67 7.74
N VAL A 21 -9.42 -3.56 7.80
CA VAL A 21 -8.26 -3.53 6.88
C VAL A 21 -8.71 -3.73 5.43
N ALA A 22 -9.56 -4.71 5.16
CA ALA A 22 -10.06 -5.00 3.81
C ALA A 22 -10.89 -3.83 3.23
N ILE A 23 -11.71 -3.19 4.08
CA ILE A 23 -12.46 -1.98 3.73
C ILE A 23 -11.50 -0.83 3.42
N GLY A 24 -10.47 -0.62 4.26
CA GLY A 24 -9.47 0.41 4.08
C GLY A 24 -8.69 0.26 2.77
N GLU A 25 -8.25 -0.96 2.46
CA GLU A 25 -7.61 -1.31 1.19
C GLU A 25 -8.52 -0.98 0.00
N SER A 26 -9.76 -1.47 0.03
CA SER A 26 -10.74 -1.25 -1.04
C SER A 26 -11.06 0.24 -1.25
N ALA A 27 -11.14 1.01 -0.17
CA ALA A 27 -11.38 2.45 -0.23
C ALA A 27 -10.17 3.19 -0.80
N LEU A 28 -8.97 2.86 -0.35
CA LEU A 28 -7.72 3.47 -0.82
C LEU A 28 -7.48 3.19 -2.30
N ASP A 29 -7.73 1.97 -2.78
CA ASP A 29 -7.65 1.62 -4.19
C ASP A 29 -8.57 2.51 -5.03
N ARG A 30 -9.86 2.56 -4.67
CA ARG A 30 -10.86 3.39 -5.37
C ARG A 30 -10.49 4.87 -5.39
N ILE A 31 -9.99 5.40 -4.28
CA ILE A 31 -9.53 6.79 -4.18
C ILE A 31 -8.33 7.02 -5.10
N SER A 32 -7.35 6.10 -5.09
CA SER A 32 -6.15 6.20 -5.92
C SER A 32 -6.49 6.19 -7.41
N CYS A 33 -7.42 5.32 -7.81
CA CYS A 33 -7.92 5.20 -9.18
C CYS A 33 -8.74 6.45 -9.61
N ALA A 34 -9.55 7.01 -8.72
CA ALA A 34 -10.40 8.16 -9.04
C ALA A 34 -9.62 9.49 -9.13
N LEU A 35 -8.67 9.72 -8.22
CA LEU A 35 -7.93 10.98 -8.13
C LEU A 35 -6.65 10.99 -8.97
N ASN A 36 -6.22 9.81 -9.46
CA ASN A 36 -4.98 9.59 -10.21
C ASN A 36 -3.72 9.88 -9.37
N GLY A 37 -2.57 9.38 -9.82
CA GLY A 37 -1.35 9.39 -9.00
C GLY A 37 -0.81 10.76 -8.56
N LYS A 38 -1.18 11.86 -9.22
CA LYS A 38 -0.62 13.19 -8.89
C LYS A 38 -1.13 13.75 -7.57
N ALA A 39 -2.36 13.44 -7.18
CA ALA A 39 -2.96 13.96 -5.96
C ALA A 39 -2.68 13.06 -4.75
N ILE A 40 -2.62 11.74 -4.96
CA ILE A 40 -2.52 10.75 -3.88
C ILE A 40 -1.08 10.36 -3.55
N LEU A 41 -0.18 10.29 -4.52
CA LEU A 41 1.16 9.72 -4.30
C LEU A 41 1.99 10.52 -3.28
N ALA A 42 2.01 11.85 -3.37
CA ALA A 42 2.80 12.66 -2.44
C ALA A 42 2.28 12.61 -0.98
N PRO A 43 0.97 12.78 -0.70
CA PRO A 43 0.42 12.54 0.63
C PRO A 43 0.67 11.13 1.14
N PHE A 44 0.50 10.12 0.28
CA PHE A 44 0.74 8.72 0.63
C PHE A 44 2.19 8.50 1.09
N LEU A 45 3.17 8.93 0.29
CA LEU A 45 4.60 8.79 0.62
C LEU A 45 4.97 9.47 1.94
N ASN A 46 4.41 10.65 2.22
CA ASN A 46 4.63 11.34 3.49
C ASN A 46 4.06 10.58 4.70
N LEU A 47 2.93 9.88 4.52
CA LEU A 47 2.32 9.07 5.57
C LEU A 47 3.17 7.84 5.88
N ILE A 48 3.57 7.11 4.84
CA ILE A 48 4.27 5.83 4.99
C ILE A 48 5.76 5.97 5.34
N ASP A 49 6.37 7.16 5.16
CA ASP A 49 7.79 7.36 5.46
C ASP A 49 8.14 7.08 6.93
N LYS A 50 7.21 7.34 7.85
CA LYS A 50 7.37 6.99 9.27
C LYS A 50 7.15 5.50 9.50
N MET A 51 6.10 4.95 8.91
CA MET A 51 5.68 3.55 9.11
C MET A 51 6.70 2.55 8.59
N ARG A 52 7.37 2.85 7.46
CA ARG A 52 8.40 1.97 6.88
C ARG A 52 9.65 1.82 7.75
N HIS A 53 9.93 2.81 8.60
CA HIS A 53 11.07 2.82 9.52
C HIS A 53 10.67 2.45 10.95
N SER A 54 9.43 2.04 11.17
CA SER A 54 8.94 1.66 12.47
C SER A 54 9.55 0.35 12.94
N ASP A 55 9.79 0.22 14.24
CA ASP A 55 10.16 -1.03 14.87
C ASP A 55 8.97 -2.02 14.92
N ASP A 56 7.73 -1.55 14.78
CA ASP A 56 6.55 -2.40 14.66
C ASP A 56 6.42 -2.99 13.25
N TRP A 57 6.36 -4.32 13.18
CA TRP A 57 6.18 -5.06 11.94
C TRP A 57 4.84 -4.77 11.26
N ARG A 58 3.80 -4.45 12.03
CA ARG A 58 2.47 -4.14 11.48
C ARG A 58 2.48 -2.83 10.71
N GLU A 59 3.16 -1.81 11.22
CA GLU A 59 3.30 -0.54 10.52
C GLU A 59 4.12 -0.71 9.23
N ARG A 60 5.20 -1.49 9.26
CA ARG A 60 5.97 -1.86 8.06
C ARG A 60 5.10 -2.63 7.07
N HIS A 61 4.22 -3.50 7.55
CA HIS A 61 3.28 -4.26 6.74
C HIS A 61 2.26 -3.40 6.02
N VAL A 62 1.58 -2.52 6.74
CA VAL A 62 0.59 -1.61 6.16
C VAL A 62 1.24 -0.65 5.16
N ALA A 63 2.48 -0.19 5.42
CA ALA A 63 3.22 0.65 4.47
C ALA A 63 3.46 -0.05 3.12
N LEU A 64 3.82 -1.34 3.14
CA LEU A 64 4.01 -2.12 1.92
C LEU A 64 2.70 -2.49 1.24
N MET A 65 1.68 -2.90 1.99
CA MET A 65 0.34 -3.12 1.45
C MET A 65 -0.16 -1.88 0.73
N GLY A 66 -0.01 -0.70 1.34
CA GLY A 66 -0.39 0.57 0.73
C GLY A 66 0.24 0.78 -0.64
N PHE A 67 1.52 0.43 -0.84
CA PHE A 67 2.18 0.51 -2.15
C PHE A 67 1.52 -0.40 -3.20
N SER A 68 1.11 -1.62 -2.81
CA SER A 68 0.33 -2.52 -3.68
C SER A 68 -0.98 -1.86 -4.08
N VAL A 69 -1.70 -1.34 -3.09
CA VAL A 69 -3.07 -0.83 -3.25
C VAL A 69 -3.12 0.41 -4.12
N ILE A 70 -2.19 1.36 -3.95
CA ILE A 70 -2.18 2.57 -4.78
C ILE A 70 -1.52 2.36 -6.16
N GLY A 71 -0.91 1.21 -6.40
CA GLY A 71 -0.06 0.95 -7.56
C GLY A 71 -0.79 1.13 -8.89
N GLU A 72 -2.05 0.66 -8.98
CA GLU A 72 -2.87 0.80 -10.18
C GLU A 72 -3.24 2.26 -10.44
N GLY A 73 -3.81 2.95 -9.44
CA GLY A 73 -4.22 4.34 -9.58
C GLY A 73 -3.07 5.34 -9.72
N CYS A 74 -1.88 5.01 -9.22
CA CYS A 74 -0.71 5.88 -9.21
C CYS A 74 0.36 5.56 -10.26
N GLN A 75 0.17 4.52 -11.07
CA GLN A 75 1.12 3.99 -12.05
C GLN A 75 1.91 5.08 -12.81
N ARG A 76 1.23 5.98 -13.52
CA ARG A 76 1.88 7.01 -14.37
C ARG A 76 2.73 8.00 -13.58
N SER A 77 2.43 8.18 -12.30
CA SER A 77 3.20 9.07 -11.41
C SER A 77 4.37 8.33 -10.76
N MET A 78 4.26 7.01 -10.59
CA MET A 78 5.31 6.17 -10.03
C MET A 78 6.38 5.77 -11.06
N GLU A 79 6.01 5.68 -12.34
CA GLU A 79 6.90 5.29 -13.46
C GLU A 79 8.29 5.93 -13.46
N PRO A 80 8.44 7.26 -13.30
CA PRO A 80 9.77 7.87 -13.36
C PRO A 80 10.66 7.54 -12.16
N HIS A 81 10.08 7.00 -11.07
CA HIS A 81 10.75 6.76 -9.79
C HIS A 81 10.71 5.28 -9.38
N ILE A 82 10.22 4.40 -10.26
CA ILE A 82 9.95 2.99 -9.93
C ILE A 82 11.17 2.25 -9.38
N GLN A 83 12.36 2.55 -9.92
CA GLN A 83 13.60 1.92 -9.47
C GLN A 83 13.89 2.24 -8.00
N ASN A 84 13.52 3.43 -7.53
CA ASN A 84 13.67 3.81 -6.14
C ASN A 84 12.68 3.03 -5.28
N TYR A 85 11.40 2.98 -5.66
CA TYR A 85 10.39 2.24 -4.90
C TYR A 85 10.70 0.73 -4.82
N VAL A 86 11.13 0.11 -5.92
CA VAL A 86 11.52 -1.31 -5.92
C VAL A 86 12.72 -1.54 -5.01
N ARG A 87 13.75 -0.68 -5.05
CA ARG A 87 14.89 -0.78 -4.13
C ARG A 87 14.50 -0.62 -2.67
N GLU A 88 13.51 0.24 -2.40
CA GLU A 88 12.98 0.43 -1.04
C GLU A 88 12.18 -0.78 -0.55
N ILE A 89 11.48 -1.49 -1.44
CA ILE A 89 10.64 -2.65 -1.09
C ILE A 89 11.46 -3.95 -0.98
N ILE A 90 12.54 -4.10 -1.75
CA ILE A 90 13.38 -5.32 -1.76
C ILE A 90 13.81 -5.80 -0.37
N PRO A 91 14.28 -4.96 0.56
CA PRO A 91 14.69 -5.38 1.91
C PRO A 91 13.58 -6.13 2.67
N PHE A 92 12.32 -5.81 2.41
CA PHE A 92 11.16 -6.40 3.07
C PHE A 92 10.75 -7.76 2.50
N LEU A 93 11.21 -8.12 1.28
CA LEU A 93 10.93 -9.43 0.67
C LEU A 93 11.59 -10.58 1.45
N ASN A 94 12.69 -10.31 2.14
CA ASN A 94 13.38 -11.30 2.98
C ASN A 94 12.62 -11.60 4.29
N ASP A 95 11.70 -10.73 4.71
CA ASP A 95 11.00 -10.81 6.00
C ASP A 95 9.75 -11.73 5.96
N LYS A 96 9.59 -12.53 4.89
CA LYS A 96 8.44 -13.43 4.65
C LYS A 96 7.06 -12.76 4.73
N MET A 97 6.96 -11.47 4.44
CA MET A 97 5.66 -10.82 4.34
C MET A 97 5.03 -11.04 2.96
N LEU A 98 3.87 -11.70 2.93
CA LEU A 98 3.03 -11.89 1.73
C LEU A 98 2.76 -10.55 1.02
N ALA A 99 2.47 -9.49 1.79
CA ALA A 99 2.27 -8.13 1.30
C ALA A 99 3.43 -7.55 0.48
N ALA A 100 4.67 -7.89 0.80
CA ALA A 100 5.83 -7.41 0.04
C ALA A 100 5.90 -8.06 -1.35
N PHE A 101 5.50 -9.33 -1.45
CA PHE A 101 5.37 -10.02 -2.73
C PHE A 101 4.21 -9.47 -3.55
N ASP A 102 3.07 -9.15 -2.93
CA ASP A 102 1.95 -8.53 -3.62
C ASP A 102 2.27 -7.10 -4.06
N ALA A 103 2.99 -6.32 -3.24
CA ALA A 103 3.49 -5.00 -3.62
C ALA A 103 4.45 -5.07 -4.80
N ALA A 104 5.44 -5.97 -4.72
CA ALA A 104 6.35 -6.22 -5.82
C ALA A 104 5.59 -6.71 -7.04
N HIS A 105 4.65 -7.64 -6.92
CA HIS A 105 3.89 -8.15 -8.04
C HIS A 105 3.01 -7.08 -8.66
N THR A 106 2.25 -6.28 -7.91
CA THR A 106 1.43 -5.18 -8.46
C THR A 106 2.31 -4.12 -9.12
N LEU A 107 3.41 -3.74 -8.47
CA LEU A 107 4.40 -2.83 -9.05
C LEU A 107 5.14 -3.44 -10.25
N LEU A 108 5.18 -4.75 -10.46
CA LEU A 108 5.87 -5.36 -11.60
C LEU A 108 4.89 -5.78 -12.73
N SER A 109 3.67 -6.19 -12.39
CA SER A 109 2.63 -6.73 -13.28
C SER A 109 1.72 -5.64 -13.85
N GLY A 110 1.35 -4.64 -13.06
CA GLY A 110 0.44 -3.57 -13.50
C GLY A 110 1.12 -2.53 -14.40
N ALA A 111 2.46 -2.42 -14.35
CA ALA A 111 3.13 -1.27 -14.93
C ALA A 111 4.51 -1.48 -15.57
N PHE A 112 5.23 -2.57 -15.33
CA PHE A 112 6.66 -2.62 -15.70
C PHE A 112 7.15 -3.94 -16.31
N VAL A 113 6.27 -4.86 -16.72
CA VAL A 113 6.68 -6.07 -17.47
C VAL A 113 7.55 -5.72 -18.69
N HIS A 114 7.29 -4.58 -19.34
CA HIS A 114 8.07 -4.12 -20.49
C HIS A 114 9.43 -3.49 -20.12
N ASP A 115 9.61 -3.00 -18.88
CA ASP A 115 10.86 -2.39 -18.41
C ASP A 115 11.67 -3.29 -17.45
N LEU A 116 11.10 -4.42 -17.03
CA LEU A 116 11.76 -5.49 -16.28
C LEU A 116 13.17 -5.86 -16.82
N PRO A 117 13.37 -5.96 -18.16
CA PRO A 117 14.69 -6.28 -18.72
C PRO A 117 15.76 -5.19 -18.50
N LYS A 118 15.38 -3.98 -18.10
CA LYS A 118 16.30 -2.87 -17.78
C LYS A 118 16.59 -2.75 -16.28
N LEU A 119 15.86 -3.49 -15.45
CA LEU A 119 15.97 -3.46 -13.98
C LEU A 119 16.81 -4.60 -13.40
N ILE A 120 17.12 -5.63 -14.19
CA ILE A 120 18.00 -6.74 -13.82
C ILE A 120 19.29 -6.61 -14.65
N PRO A 121 20.48 -6.45 -14.04
CA PRO A 121 21.75 -6.36 -14.78
C PRO A 121 22.11 -7.65 -15.51
#